data_AF-A0A8E0NBX2-F1
#
_entry.id   AF-A0A8E0NBX2-F1
#
_cell.length_a   1.000
_cell.length_b   1.000
_cell.length_c   1.000
_cell.angle_alpha   90.00
_cell.angle_beta   90.00
_cell.angle_gamma   90.00
#
_symmetry.space_group_name_H-M   'P 1'
#
loop_
_entity.id
_entity.type
_entity.pdbx_description
1 polymer ?
#
loop_
_entity_poly.entity_id
_entity_poly.type
_entity_poly.pdbx_seq_one_letter_code
_entity_poly.pdbx_strand_id
1 'polypeptide(L)'
;MSETNEAGIEARIAAGVLLNAALERRGGMDEALNFRELKGLSPQDRAFARAVAMAALRRLGEIDAILDRRLKKGPPLAVRTILRVALAQTMVLNTPDFAAVSSAVKLAERDVKTRPYKGLVNAVLRGIGRDGPDKTAAEANLPDWIAARWRAPLAWTP
;
A
#
# COMPACT_ATOMS: atom_id res chain seq x y z
N MET A 1 -5.09 14.79 21.93
CA MET A 1 -5.24 13.43 21.35
C MET A 1 -5.87 13.42 19.94
N SER A 2 -6.74 14.38 19.58
CA SER A 2 -7.35 14.46 18.23
C SER A 2 -6.34 14.72 17.11
N GLU A 3 -5.45 15.69 17.32
CA GLU A 3 -4.55 16.23 16.29
C GLU A 3 -3.46 15.24 15.84
N THR A 4 -2.87 14.49 16.76
CA THR A 4 -1.87 13.45 16.46
C THR A 4 -2.46 12.26 15.69
N ASN A 5 -3.72 11.90 16.01
CA ASN A 5 -4.43 10.84 15.30
C ASN A 5 -4.85 11.29 13.90
N GLU A 6 -5.18 12.57 13.72
CA GLU A 6 -5.52 13.15 12.42
C GLU A 6 -4.29 13.31 11.53
N ALA A 7 -3.18 13.80 12.05
CA ALA A 7 -1.89 13.88 11.34
C ALA A 7 -1.43 12.51 10.81
N GLY A 8 -1.56 11.46 11.64
CA GLY A 8 -1.27 10.09 11.21
C GLY A 8 -2.19 9.56 10.10
N ILE A 9 -3.43 10.08 10.00
CA ILE A 9 -4.35 9.73 8.91
C ILE A 9 -3.97 10.47 7.63
N GLU A 10 -3.68 11.77 7.70
CA GLU A 10 -3.24 12.56 6.54
C GLU A 10 -1.97 12.00 5.91
N ALA A 11 -1.00 11.58 6.72
CA ALA A 11 0.23 10.95 6.23
C ALA A 11 -0.05 9.65 5.43
N ARG A 12 -1.08 8.88 5.80
CA ARG A 12 -1.49 7.66 5.08
C ARG A 12 -2.30 7.95 3.82
N ILE A 13 -3.07 9.04 3.81
CA ILE A 13 -3.70 9.56 2.58
C ILE A 13 -2.60 9.93 1.58
N ALA A 14 -1.62 10.72 2.03
CA ALA A 14 -0.47 11.09 1.21
C ALA A 14 0.31 9.87 0.71
N ALA A 15 0.48 8.82 1.52
CA ALA A 15 1.08 7.56 1.08
C ALA A 15 0.29 6.91 -0.07
N GLY A 16 -1.05 6.89 0.02
CA GLY A 16 -1.91 6.38 -1.04
C GLY A 16 -1.83 7.19 -2.33
N VAL A 17 -1.74 8.52 -2.21
CA VAL A 17 -1.53 9.44 -3.35
C VAL A 17 -0.20 9.15 -4.03
N LEU A 18 0.89 9.08 -3.28
CA LEU A 18 2.22 8.75 -3.80
C LEU A 18 2.25 7.38 -4.49
N LEU A 19 1.65 6.38 -3.85
CA LEU A 19 1.55 5.03 -4.40
C LEU A 19 0.81 5.04 -5.73
N ASN A 20 -0.38 5.65 -5.78
CA ASN A 20 -1.17 5.68 -7.01
C ASN A 20 -0.46 6.46 -8.12
N ALA A 21 0.16 7.61 -7.81
CA ALA A 21 0.93 8.38 -8.78
C ALA A 21 2.13 7.60 -9.35
N ALA A 22 2.78 6.76 -8.54
CA ALA A 22 3.86 5.89 -9.01
C ALA A 22 3.36 4.74 -9.91
N LEU A 23 2.12 4.29 -9.71
CA LEU A 23 1.49 3.27 -10.55
C LEU A 23 0.89 3.86 -11.83
N GLU A 24 0.54 5.14 -11.81
CA GLU A 24 0.11 5.89 -12.97
C GLU A 24 1.32 6.22 -13.87
N ARG A 25 1.19 5.96 -15.16
CA ARG A 25 2.29 6.09 -16.14
C ARG A 25 2.74 7.53 -16.42
N ARG A 26 2.20 8.56 -15.75
CA ARG A 26 2.57 9.97 -15.97
C ARG A 26 2.95 10.63 -14.64
N GLY A 27 4.10 11.32 -14.64
CA GLY A 27 4.61 12.13 -13.53
C GLY A 27 5.35 11.39 -12.43
N GLY A 28 4.92 10.17 -12.11
CA GLY A 28 5.58 9.31 -11.14
C GLY A 28 5.57 9.87 -9.71
N MET A 29 6.26 9.18 -8.80
CA MET A 29 6.27 9.53 -7.38
C MET A 29 6.89 10.91 -7.11
N ASP A 30 7.88 11.33 -7.90
CA ASP A 30 8.61 12.58 -7.67
C ASP A 30 7.76 13.83 -7.95
N GLU A 31 6.93 13.80 -8.99
CA GLU A 31 5.99 14.89 -9.26
C GLU A 31 4.94 15.00 -8.15
N ALA A 32 4.45 13.84 -7.68
CA ALA A 32 3.46 13.76 -6.62
C ALA A 32 3.93 14.34 -5.27
N LEU A 33 5.24 14.47 -5.05
CA LEU A 33 5.78 15.15 -3.86
C LEU A 33 5.34 16.62 -3.76
N ASN A 34 4.99 17.23 -4.89
CA ASN A 34 4.56 18.62 -4.97
C ASN A 34 3.04 18.78 -4.81
N PHE A 35 2.29 17.69 -4.61
CA PHE A 35 0.85 17.74 -4.44
C PHE A 35 0.45 18.33 -3.08
N ARG A 36 -0.78 18.84 -3.01
CA ARG A 36 -1.30 19.58 -1.84
C ARG A 36 -1.28 18.72 -0.56
N GLU A 37 -1.61 17.45 -0.72
CA GLU A 37 -1.69 16.43 0.32
C GLU A 37 -0.35 16.20 1.02
N LEU A 38 0.77 16.54 0.35
CA LEU A 38 2.11 16.45 0.94
C LEU A 38 2.65 17.79 1.42
N LYS A 39 2.33 18.89 0.74
CA LYS A 39 2.81 20.23 1.10
C LYS A 39 2.37 20.67 2.50
N GLY A 40 1.17 20.26 2.93
CA GLY A 40 0.63 20.60 4.26
C GLY A 40 1.16 19.75 5.42
N LEU A 41 1.89 18.67 5.14
CA LEU A 41 2.36 17.74 6.17
C LEU A 41 3.64 18.22 6.85
N SER A 42 3.88 17.79 8.09
CA SER A 42 5.18 17.95 8.74
C SER A 42 6.29 17.19 7.99
N PRO A 43 7.57 17.55 8.14
CA PRO A 43 8.67 16.77 7.56
C PRO A 43 8.64 15.29 7.95
N GLN A 44 8.26 14.99 9.20
CA GLN A 44 8.15 13.63 9.70
C GLN A 44 7.01 12.86 9.02
N ASP A 45 5.85 13.47 8.87
CA ASP A 45 4.69 12.85 8.21
C ASP A 45 4.93 12.64 6.72
N ARG A 46 5.64 13.57 6.05
CA ARG A 46 6.08 13.37 4.66
C ARG A 46 7.05 12.20 4.53
N ALA A 47 8.01 12.10 5.46
CA ALA A 47 8.96 10.97 5.46
C ALA A 47 8.22 9.64 5.67
N PHE A 48 7.25 9.60 6.60
CA PHE A 48 6.41 8.44 6.82
C PHE A 48 5.58 8.08 5.58
N ALA A 49 4.92 9.06 4.95
CA ALA A 49 4.14 8.85 3.74
C ALA A 49 4.98 8.24 2.60
N ARG A 50 6.20 8.77 2.38
CA ARG A 50 7.15 8.23 1.41
C ARG A 50 7.60 6.82 1.76
N ALA A 51 7.91 6.56 3.03
CA ALA A 51 8.34 5.23 3.49
C ALA A 51 7.24 4.18 3.22
N VAL A 52 5.99 4.50 3.53
CA VAL A 52 4.83 3.62 3.28
C VAL A 52 4.63 3.38 1.77
N ALA A 53 4.66 4.43 0.95
CA ALA A 53 4.52 4.29 -0.49
C ALA A 53 5.63 3.43 -1.11
N MET A 54 6.89 3.66 -0.72
CA MET A 54 8.04 2.86 -1.17
C MET A 54 7.98 1.41 -0.69
N ALA A 55 7.52 1.18 0.54
CA ALA A 55 7.28 -0.16 1.06
C ALA A 55 6.24 -0.90 0.23
N ALA A 56 5.13 -0.24 -0.11
CA ALA A 56 4.08 -0.80 -0.95
C ALA A 56 4.59 -1.11 -2.36
N LEU A 57 5.32 -0.18 -3.00
CA LEU A 57 5.87 -0.38 -4.35
C LEU A 57 6.85 -1.55 -4.42
N ARG A 58 7.76 -1.67 -3.44
CA ARG A 58 8.76 -2.75 -3.41
C ARG A 58 8.15 -4.14 -3.28
N ARG A 59 6.98 -4.23 -2.63
CA ARG A 59 6.29 -5.48 -2.31
C ARG A 59 4.93 -5.57 -3.00
N LEU A 60 4.71 -4.79 -4.07
CA LEU A 60 3.39 -4.58 -4.64
C LEU A 60 2.78 -5.88 -5.15
N GLY A 61 3.57 -6.70 -5.85
CA GLY A 61 3.07 -7.94 -6.41
C GLY A 61 2.73 -8.97 -5.34
N GLU A 62 3.51 -9.05 -4.26
CA GLU A 62 3.17 -9.88 -3.11
C GLU A 62 1.89 -9.38 -2.40
N ILE A 63 1.80 -8.07 -2.16
CA ILE A 63 0.62 -7.44 -1.54
C ILE A 63 -0.64 -7.70 -2.39
N ASP A 64 -0.56 -7.46 -3.69
CA ASP A 64 -1.69 -7.67 -4.61
C ASP A 64 -2.07 -9.15 -4.67
N ALA A 65 -1.11 -10.06 -4.74
CA ALA A 65 -1.39 -11.50 -4.74
C ALA A 65 -2.08 -11.98 -3.45
N ILE A 66 -1.70 -11.43 -2.29
CA ILE A 66 -2.38 -11.73 -1.01
C ILE A 66 -3.80 -11.18 -1.05
N LEU A 67 -3.99 -9.93 -1.47
CA LEU A 67 -5.31 -9.31 -1.55
C LEU A 67 -6.23 -10.06 -2.50
N ASP A 68 -5.74 -10.48 -3.67
CA ASP A 68 -6.52 -11.17 -4.69
C ASP A 68 -6.97 -12.57 -4.22
N ARG A 69 -6.23 -13.22 -3.30
CA ARG A 69 -6.68 -14.48 -2.66
C ARG A 69 -7.74 -14.25 -1.58
N ARG A 70 -7.71 -13.11 -0.89
CA ARG A 70 -8.62 -12.79 0.21
C ARG A 70 -9.90 -12.09 -0.25
N LEU A 71 -9.90 -11.52 -1.46
CA LEU A 71 -11.02 -10.78 -2.04
C LEU A 71 -11.69 -11.59 -3.16
N LYS A 72 -12.97 -11.92 -2.99
CA LYS A 72 -13.75 -12.63 -4.03
C LYS A 72 -13.90 -11.84 -5.33
N LYS A 73 -13.92 -10.51 -5.23
CA LYS A 73 -14.01 -9.56 -6.34
C LYS A 73 -13.15 -8.35 -6.02
N GLY A 74 -12.47 -7.81 -7.04
CA GLY A 74 -11.67 -6.59 -6.90
C GLY A 74 -12.53 -5.41 -6.42
N PRO A 75 -12.15 -4.74 -5.31
CA PRO A 75 -12.86 -3.56 -4.82
C PRO A 75 -12.47 -2.31 -5.64
N PRO A 76 -13.17 -1.18 -5.47
CA PRO A 76 -12.77 0.08 -6.10
C PRO A 76 -11.31 0.43 -5.77
N LEU A 77 -10.62 1.10 -6.70
CA LEU A 77 -9.19 1.42 -6.56
C LEU A 77 -8.86 2.10 -5.23
N ALA A 78 -9.68 3.05 -4.77
CA ALA A 78 -9.48 3.73 -3.49
C ALA A 78 -9.45 2.76 -2.30
N VAL A 79 -10.31 1.73 -2.30
CA VAL A 79 -10.31 0.68 -1.27
C VAL A 79 -9.08 -0.23 -1.41
N ARG A 80 -8.69 -0.58 -2.65
CA ARG A 80 -7.47 -1.35 -2.90
C ARG A 80 -6.22 -0.60 -2.44
N THR A 81 -6.16 0.72 -2.65
CA THR A 81 -5.07 1.59 -2.16
C THR A 81 -4.99 1.59 -0.64
N ILE A 82 -6.14 1.69 0.07
CA ILE A 82 -6.18 1.60 1.54
C ILE A 82 -5.61 0.25 2.02
N LEU A 83 -6.04 -0.86 1.40
CA LEU A 83 -5.57 -2.20 1.74
C LEU A 83 -4.06 -2.36 1.48
N ARG A 84 -3.54 -1.86 0.34
CA ARG A 84 -2.11 -1.88 0.02
C ARG A 84 -1.28 -1.07 1.03
N VAL A 85 -1.75 0.13 1.38
CA VAL A 85 -1.11 1.00 2.38
C VAL A 85 -1.08 0.33 3.75
N ALA A 86 -2.16 -0.35 4.16
CA ALA A 86 -2.20 -1.06 5.42
C ALA A 86 -1.25 -2.27 5.45
N LEU A 87 -1.24 -3.09 4.38
CA LEU A 87 -0.36 -4.25 4.30
C LEU A 87 1.12 -3.86 4.19
N ALA A 88 1.46 -2.78 3.49
CA ALA A 88 2.83 -2.28 3.46
C ALA A 88 3.33 -1.89 4.86
N GLN A 89 2.48 -1.26 5.67
CA GLN A 89 2.81 -0.90 7.05
C GLN A 89 3.06 -2.13 7.93
N THR A 90 2.19 -3.14 7.88
CA THR A 90 2.34 -4.35 8.70
C THR A 90 3.48 -5.25 8.22
N MET A 91 3.57 -5.50 6.91
CA MET A 91 4.49 -6.50 6.36
C MET A 91 5.92 -6.00 6.18
N VAL A 92 6.12 -4.69 6.04
CA VAL A 92 7.44 -4.12 5.70
C VAL A 92 7.93 -3.16 6.78
N LEU A 93 7.04 -2.31 7.30
CA LEU A 93 7.40 -1.32 8.31
C LEU A 93 7.19 -1.83 9.74
N ASN A 94 6.76 -3.09 9.93
CA ASN A 94 6.47 -3.70 11.22
C ASN A 94 5.53 -2.85 12.11
N THR A 95 4.62 -2.11 11.49
CA THR A 95 3.59 -1.36 12.21
C THR A 95 2.66 -2.36 12.90
N PRO A 96 2.32 -2.18 14.19
CA PRO A 96 1.41 -3.08 14.87
C PRO A 96 0.06 -3.22 14.14
N ASP A 97 -0.43 -4.45 14.01
CA ASP A 97 -1.65 -4.76 13.26
C ASP A 97 -2.84 -3.92 13.70
N PHE A 98 -3.05 -3.75 15.00
CA PHE A 98 -4.16 -2.94 15.52
C PHE A 98 -4.11 -1.48 15.05
N ALA A 99 -2.90 -0.91 14.90
CA ALA A 99 -2.71 0.46 14.45
C ALA A 99 -2.95 0.60 12.93
N ALA A 100 -2.44 -0.36 12.14
CA ALA A 100 -2.68 -0.40 10.70
C ALA A 100 -4.16 -0.64 10.36
N VAL A 101 -4.82 -1.56 11.07
CA VAL A 101 -6.26 -1.84 10.90
C VAL A 101 -7.10 -0.63 11.30
N SER A 102 -6.86 -0.04 12.48
CA SER A 102 -7.62 1.12 12.97
C SER A 102 -7.52 2.31 12.02
N SER A 103 -6.32 2.60 11.52
CA SER A 103 -6.11 3.68 10.56
C SER A 103 -6.75 3.40 9.20
N ALA A 104 -6.67 2.17 8.68
CA ALA A 104 -7.30 1.78 7.42
C ALA A 104 -8.83 1.89 7.47
N VAL A 105 -9.46 1.50 8.59
CA VAL A 105 -10.90 1.64 8.78
C VAL A 105 -11.31 3.12 8.84
N LYS A 106 -10.57 3.94 9.59
CA LYS A 106 -10.80 5.40 9.63
C LYS A 106 -10.66 6.05 8.25
N LEU A 107 -9.67 5.64 7.46
CA LEU A 107 -9.51 6.11 6.07
C LEU A 107 -10.70 5.74 5.20
N ALA A 108 -11.21 4.50 5.33
CA ALA A 108 -12.40 4.07 4.60
C ALA A 108 -13.64 4.87 5.03
N GLU A 109 -13.76 5.29 6.29
CA GLU A 109 -14.91 6.05 6.78
C GLU A 109 -14.97 7.50 6.26
N ARG A 110 -13.83 8.06 5.83
CA ARG A 110 -13.70 9.47 5.44
C ARG A 110 -14.32 9.81 4.07
N ASP A 111 -14.35 8.89 3.12
CA ASP A 111 -14.90 9.13 1.78
C ASP A 111 -16.19 8.34 1.56
N VAL A 112 -17.22 8.98 1.01
CA VAL A 112 -18.52 8.36 0.68
C VAL A 112 -18.36 7.12 -0.21
N LYS A 113 -17.36 7.10 -1.10
CA LYS A 113 -17.07 6.00 -2.01
C LYS A 113 -16.42 4.80 -1.34
N THR A 114 -15.66 5.00 -0.25
CA THR A 114 -14.95 3.93 0.47
C THR A 114 -15.69 3.50 1.74
N ARG A 115 -16.56 4.35 2.30
CA ARG A 115 -17.31 4.11 3.55
C ARG A 115 -18.14 2.82 3.56
N PRO A 116 -18.83 2.42 2.47
CA PRO A 116 -19.52 1.14 2.43
C PRO A 116 -18.59 -0.07 2.60
N TYR A 117 -17.30 0.08 2.30
CA TYR A 117 -16.31 -0.99 2.35
C TYR A 117 -15.54 -1.06 3.68
N LYS A 118 -15.84 -0.22 4.68
CA LYS A 118 -15.12 -0.23 5.96
C LYS A 118 -15.13 -1.60 6.66
N GLY A 119 -16.26 -2.31 6.56
CA GLY A 119 -16.42 -3.66 7.10
C GLY A 119 -15.54 -4.67 6.38
N LEU A 120 -15.46 -4.57 5.05
CA LEU A 120 -14.56 -5.38 4.21
C LEU A 120 -13.10 -5.13 4.57
N VAL A 121 -12.69 -3.85 4.66
CA VAL A 121 -11.32 -3.45 5.03
C VAL A 121 -10.93 -4.05 6.38
N ASN A 122 -11.78 -3.90 7.39
CA ASN A 122 -11.53 -4.47 8.72
C ASN A 122 -11.44 -6.00 8.68
N ALA A 123 -12.38 -6.66 8.01
CA ALA A 123 -12.44 -8.13 7.95
C ALA A 123 -11.21 -8.72 7.25
N VAL A 124 -10.79 -8.14 6.12
CA VAL A 124 -9.62 -8.61 5.36
C VAL A 124 -8.34 -8.43 6.16
N LEU A 125 -8.09 -7.23 6.71
CA LEU A 125 -6.85 -6.95 7.42
C LEU A 125 -6.74 -7.74 8.73
N ARG A 126 -7.83 -7.89 9.50
CA ARG A 126 -7.85 -8.75 10.69
C ARG A 126 -7.68 -10.22 10.35
N GLY A 127 -8.28 -10.68 9.25
CA GLY A 127 -8.11 -12.05 8.76
C GLY A 127 -6.64 -12.33 8.44
N ILE A 128 -5.97 -11.43 7.72
CA ILE A 128 -4.55 -11.55 7.39
C ILE A 128 -3.67 -11.49 8.64
N GLY A 129 -3.92 -10.55 9.57
CA GLY A 129 -3.14 -10.47 10.81
C GLY A 129 -3.27 -11.72 11.70
N ARG A 130 -4.46 -12.34 11.71
CA ARG A 130 -4.71 -13.58 12.46
C ARG A 130 -4.09 -14.82 11.79
N ASP A 131 -4.30 -14.97 10.49
CA ASP A 131 -3.91 -16.18 9.76
C ASP A 131 -2.45 -16.12 9.25
N GLY A 132 -1.84 -14.94 9.29
CA GLY A 132 -0.61 -14.61 8.56
C GLY A 132 -0.87 -14.31 7.09
N PRO A 133 0.03 -13.55 6.42
CA PRO A 133 -0.05 -13.35 4.98
C PRO A 133 0.18 -14.67 4.24
N ASP A 134 -0.57 -14.88 3.16
CA ASP A 134 -0.39 -16.05 2.30
C ASP A 134 1.02 -16.05 1.70
N LYS A 135 1.64 -17.24 1.57
CA LYS A 135 2.97 -17.35 0.95
C LYS A 135 2.93 -16.90 -0.52
N THR A 136 3.85 -16.00 -0.84
CA THR A 136 4.04 -15.44 -2.18
C THR A 136 5.47 -15.72 -2.67
N ALA A 137 5.63 -15.91 -3.97
CA ALA A 137 6.94 -16.00 -4.60
C ALA A 137 7.59 -14.61 -4.63
N ALA A 138 8.89 -14.52 -4.40
CA ALA A 138 9.60 -13.23 -4.43
C ALA A 138 9.52 -12.57 -5.82
N GLU A 139 9.44 -13.40 -6.86
CA GLU A 139 9.28 -13.01 -8.25
C GLU A 139 7.95 -12.32 -8.53
N ALA A 140 6.98 -12.39 -7.62
CA ALA A 140 5.72 -11.63 -7.75
C ALA A 140 5.99 -10.12 -7.86
N ASN A 141 7.09 -9.61 -7.30
CA ASN A 141 7.44 -8.18 -7.41
C ASN A 141 8.19 -7.82 -8.69
N LEU A 142 8.54 -8.80 -9.52
CA LEU A 142 9.22 -8.56 -10.79
C LEU A 142 8.20 -8.51 -11.93
N PRO A 143 8.29 -7.53 -12.84
CA PRO A 143 7.60 -7.63 -14.12
C PRO A 143 7.98 -8.93 -14.83
N ASP A 144 7.02 -9.57 -15.48
CA ASP A 144 7.22 -10.87 -16.17
C ASP A 144 8.42 -10.85 -17.12
N TRP A 145 8.60 -9.75 -17.84
CA TRP A 145 9.71 -9.59 -18.77
C TRP A 145 11.09 -9.58 -18.09
N ILE A 146 11.21 -9.02 -16.87
CA ILE A 146 12.46 -9.06 -16.09
C ILE A 146 12.68 -10.48 -15.56
N ALA A 147 11.64 -11.08 -14.99
CA ALA A 147 11.72 -12.43 -14.44
C ALA A 147 12.13 -13.45 -15.53
N ALA A 148 11.57 -13.33 -16.74
CA ALA A 148 11.95 -14.13 -17.89
C ALA A 148 13.41 -13.88 -18.28
N ARG A 149 13.85 -12.61 -18.35
CA ARG A 149 15.24 -12.26 -18.71
C ARG A 149 16.25 -12.81 -17.72
N TRP A 150 15.96 -12.81 -16.42
CA TRP A 150 16.86 -13.31 -15.38
C TRP A 150 16.91 -14.85 -15.30
N ARG A 151 15.87 -15.54 -15.78
CA ARG A 151 15.87 -17.01 -15.90
C ARG A 151 16.58 -17.50 -17.16
N ALA A 152 16.76 -16.64 -18.16
CA ALA A 152 17.51 -16.99 -19.35
C ALA A 152 18.98 -17.30 -18.95
N PRO A 153 19.58 -18.38 -19.48
CA PRO A 153 21.00 -18.65 -19.24
C PRO A 153 21.79 -17.42 -19.66
N LEU A 154 22.67 -16.92 -18.78
CA LEU A 154 23.62 -15.89 -19.16
C LEU A 154 24.47 -16.48 -20.29
N ALA A 155 24.26 -16.00 -21.50
CA ALA A 155 25.14 -16.27 -22.64
C ALA A 155 26.43 -15.49 -22.42
N TRP A 156 27.18 -15.87 -21.39
CA TRP A 156 28.58 -15.50 -21.26
C TRP A 156 29.37 -16.46 -22.13
N THR A 157 29.66 -16.04 -23.36
CA THR A 157 30.71 -16.63 -24.17
C THR A 157 32.03 -15.97 -23.77
N PRO A 158 33.00 -16.73 -23.22
CA PRO A 158 34.29 -16.20 -22.75
C PRO A 158 35.17 -15.66 -23.89
#